data_AF-A0A3N3DSZ9-F1
#
_entry.id   AF-A0A3N3DSZ9-F1
#
_cell.length_a   1.000
_cell.length_b   1.000
_cell.length_c   1.000
_cell.angle_alpha   90.00
_cell.angle_beta   90.00
_cell.angle_gamma   90.00
#
_symmetry.space_group_name_H-M   'P 1'
#
loop_
_entity.id
_entity.type
_entity.pdbx_description
1 polymer ?
#
loop_
_entity_poly.entity_id
_entity_poly.type
_entity_poly.pdbx_seq_one_letter_code
_entity_poly.pdbx_strand_id
1 'polypeptide(L)'
;MARPKSYSEEELINVASELLNKGIEPRGWRIREILGRGKTTSFDSDIKRLTESGKLPEYVKPSISTEVLPTRNETEHTQLPLEIQDAYKITEAKLSESIYALILRLNDITASHYEQLTKTRLQSAISEKESALEEKRLAEDQVIKTEERVRAQVANNEKLELQCEELEHRYSELEQAHANISSELIQLKRDNVKLCEDVRLSEITIQELEEQVLSLSTANTILGTQLEERNLQSTKLEERYSDLENQLDATKQQLTVANSRYGSIQNALTKAEETISSLRSELSESITRANVAERTALILERDKANLTALNNQLITDKTSNFQTV
;
A
#
# COMPACT_ATOMS: atom_id res chain seq x y z
N MET A 1 -24.78 23.66 64.64
CA MET A 1 -23.62 24.12 65.44
C MET A 1 -23.82 25.60 65.75
N ALA A 2 -23.88 25.98 67.03
CA ALA A 2 -24.12 27.37 67.44
C ALA A 2 -22.89 28.24 67.10
N ARG A 3 -23.12 29.41 66.49
CA ARG A 3 -22.04 30.38 66.20
C ARG A 3 -21.34 30.77 67.52
N PRO A 4 -20.00 30.82 67.57
CA PRO A 4 -19.28 31.27 68.76
C PRO A 4 -19.64 32.73 69.09
N LYS A 5 -19.70 33.05 70.40
CA LYS A 5 -20.02 34.40 70.88
C LYS A 5 -18.92 35.37 70.47
N SER A 6 -19.29 36.61 70.15
CA SER A 6 -18.39 37.67 69.68
C SER A 6 -17.67 38.44 70.81
N TYR A 7 -17.71 37.92 72.04
CA TYR A 7 -17.11 38.49 73.25
C TYR A 7 -16.70 37.35 74.19
N SER A 8 -15.66 37.56 75.00
CA SER A 8 -15.24 36.61 76.04
C SER A 8 -15.95 36.87 77.37
N GLU A 9 -15.98 35.86 78.25
CA GLU A 9 -16.61 35.99 79.57
C GLU A 9 -15.81 36.94 80.48
N GLU A 10 -14.47 36.99 80.38
CA GLU A 10 -13.65 38.00 81.07
C GLU A 10 -13.93 39.43 80.60
N GLU A 11 -14.12 39.66 79.29
CA GLU A 11 -14.46 41.00 78.76
C GLU A 11 -15.77 41.51 79.34
N LEU A 12 -16.77 40.62 79.45
CA LEU A 12 -18.05 40.95 80.06
C LEU A 12 -17.92 41.26 81.56
N ILE A 13 -17.16 40.45 82.30
CA ILE A 13 -16.95 40.63 83.75
C ILE A 13 -16.27 41.96 84.03
N ASN A 14 -15.26 42.34 83.23
CA ASN A 14 -14.55 43.60 83.39
C ASN A 14 -15.49 44.81 83.17
N VAL A 15 -16.24 44.83 82.06
CA VAL A 15 -17.16 45.95 81.76
C VAL A 15 -18.31 46.01 82.77
N ALA A 16 -18.87 44.86 83.17
CA ALA A 16 -19.93 44.81 84.17
C ALA A 16 -19.43 45.27 85.55
N SER A 17 -18.23 44.87 85.96
CA SER A 17 -17.61 45.32 87.22
C SER A 17 -17.27 46.81 87.20
N GLU A 18 -16.84 47.34 86.04
CA GLU A 18 -16.60 48.77 85.87
C GLU A 18 -17.89 49.58 85.99
N LEU A 19 -19.01 49.09 85.44
CA LEU A 19 -20.33 49.70 85.61
C LEU A 19 -20.81 49.66 87.06
N LEU A 20 -20.59 48.54 87.76
CA LEU A 20 -20.92 48.39 89.18
C LEU A 20 -20.08 49.31 90.08
N ASN A 21 -18.78 49.44 89.83
CA ASN A 21 -17.90 50.39 90.52
C ASN A 21 -18.33 51.85 90.30
N LYS A 22 -18.97 52.14 89.17
CA LYS A 22 -19.57 53.46 88.85
C LYS A 22 -20.99 53.62 89.44
N GLY A 23 -21.52 52.63 90.16
CA GLY A 23 -22.86 52.66 90.76
C GLY A 23 -24.00 52.49 89.75
N ILE A 24 -23.71 52.04 88.53
CA ILE A 24 -24.66 51.91 87.42
C ILE A 24 -25.04 50.44 87.24
N GLU A 25 -26.34 50.16 87.08
CA GLU A 25 -26.84 48.80 86.82
C GLU A 25 -26.26 48.26 85.50
N PRO A 26 -25.51 47.13 85.51
CA PRO A 26 -24.97 46.53 84.30
C PRO A 26 -26.08 45.86 83.50
N ARG A 27 -26.65 46.58 82.52
CA ARG A 27 -27.62 46.03 81.54
C ARG A 27 -26.95 45.73 80.21
N GLY A 28 -27.47 44.73 79.49
CA GLY A 28 -26.89 44.23 78.24
C GLY A 28 -26.81 45.27 77.11
N TRP A 29 -27.70 46.27 77.08
CA TRP A 29 -27.60 47.37 76.13
C TRP A 29 -26.43 48.32 76.43
N ARG A 30 -26.12 48.53 77.70
CA ARG A 30 -25.06 49.45 78.15
C ARG A 30 -23.68 48.82 78.01
N ILE A 31 -23.60 47.51 78.24
CA ILE A 31 -22.41 46.71 77.91
C ILE A 31 -22.16 46.69 76.40
N ARG A 32 -23.22 46.54 75.58
CA ARG A 32 -23.09 46.63 74.12
C ARG A 32 -22.59 48.00 73.66
N GLU A 33 -23.00 49.09 74.31
CA GLU A 33 -22.55 50.44 73.99
C GLU A 33 -21.04 50.61 74.23
N ILE A 34 -20.51 49.99 75.29
CA ILE A 34 -19.08 50.03 75.63
C ILE A 34 -18.26 49.05 74.77
N LEU A 35 -18.76 47.84 74.50
CA LEU A 35 -18.04 46.83 73.72
C LEU A 35 -18.21 46.99 72.20
N GLY A 36 -19.22 47.73 71.72
CA GLY A 36 -19.53 47.96 70.31
C GLY A 36 -19.96 46.70 69.51
N ARG A 37 -20.05 45.53 70.16
CA ARG A 37 -20.32 44.22 69.55
C ARG A 37 -21.16 43.34 70.47
N GLY A 38 -21.71 42.24 69.95
CA GLY A 38 -22.49 41.26 70.73
C GLY A 38 -24.01 41.52 70.79
N LYS A 39 -24.77 40.52 71.26
CA LYS A 39 -26.24 40.56 71.38
C LYS A 39 -26.67 41.03 72.78
N THR A 40 -27.54 42.05 72.87
CA THR A 40 -28.05 42.54 74.17
C THR A 40 -28.71 41.45 75.00
N THR A 41 -29.51 40.59 74.37
CA THR A 41 -30.17 39.46 75.04
C THR A 41 -29.20 38.40 75.54
N SER A 42 -28.08 38.19 74.83
CA SER A 42 -27.02 37.29 75.28
C SER A 42 -26.25 37.88 76.45
N PHE A 43 -26.00 39.20 76.44
CA PHE A 43 -25.43 39.92 77.56
C PHE A 43 -26.33 39.85 78.80
N ASP A 44 -27.64 40.13 78.68
CA ASP A 44 -28.56 40.06 79.83
C ASP A 44 -28.64 38.64 80.43
N SER A 45 -28.63 37.60 79.59
CA SER A 45 -28.62 36.21 80.06
C SER A 45 -27.29 35.82 80.73
N ASP A 46 -26.16 36.30 80.20
CA ASP A 46 -24.84 36.01 80.76
C ASP A 46 -24.59 36.81 82.05
N ILE A 47 -25.07 38.06 82.15
CA ILE A 47 -25.04 38.86 83.39
C ILE A 47 -25.82 38.15 84.49
N LYS A 48 -27.06 37.72 84.22
CA LYS A 48 -27.86 36.94 85.18
C LYS A 48 -27.15 35.66 85.63
N ARG A 49 -26.61 34.88 84.68
CA ARG A 49 -25.84 33.67 85.00
C ARG A 49 -24.63 33.97 85.87
N LEU A 50 -23.90 35.05 85.58
CA LEU A 50 -22.67 35.43 86.28
C LEU A 50 -22.94 36.00 87.68
N THR A 51 -24.06 36.69 87.87
CA THR A 51 -24.57 37.11 89.18
C THR A 51 -25.01 35.89 90.00
N GLU A 52 -25.75 34.94 89.40
CA GLU A 52 -26.17 33.69 90.07
C GLU A 52 -24.99 32.77 90.41
N SER A 53 -23.92 32.76 89.59
CA SER A 53 -22.70 32.00 89.86
C SER A 53 -21.72 32.68 90.82
N GLY A 54 -22.07 33.84 91.38
CA GLY A 54 -21.25 34.59 92.33
C GLY A 54 -19.99 35.24 91.75
N LYS A 55 -19.89 35.37 90.42
CA LYS A 55 -18.74 35.98 89.72
C LYS A 55 -18.90 37.49 89.50
N LEU A 56 -20.10 38.03 89.69
CA LEU A 56 -20.38 39.47 89.71
C LEU A 56 -21.10 39.83 91.02
N PRO A 57 -20.68 40.90 91.73
CA PRO A 57 -21.38 41.35 92.94
C PRO A 57 -22.79 41.85 92.59
N GLU A 58 -23.75 41.57 93.48
CA GLU A 58 -25.15 41.95 93.29
C GLU A 58 -25.31 43.48 93.31
N TYR A 59 -26.03 44.03 92.33
CA TYR A 59 -26.25 45.47 92.23
C TYR A 59 -27.15 45.97 93.37
N VAL A 60 -26.55 46.61 94.37
CA VAL A 60 -27.30 47.33 95.41
C VAL A 60 -27.72 48.68 94.83
N LYS A 61 -29.01 48.84 94.53
CA LYS A 61 -29.57 50.14 94.13
C LYS A 61 -29.30 51.18 95.23
N PRO A 62 -28.57 52.28 94.95
CA PRO A 62 -28.56 53.40 95.87
C PRO A 62 -29.97 53.99 95.93
N SER A 63 -30.61 53.92 97.10
CA SER A 63 -31.88 54.59 97.38
C SER A 63 -31.68 56.10 97.31
N ILE A 64 -31.80 56.68 96.11
CA ILE A 64 -31.86 58.12 95.95
C ILE A 64 -33.18 58.57 96.57
N SER A 65 -33.07 59.25 97.71
CA SER A 65 -34.18 59.97 98.31
C SER A 65 -34.63 61.04 97.32
N THR A 66 -35.81 60.85 96.75
CA THR A 66 -36.46 61.87 95.94
C THR A 66 -36.73 63.06 96.86
N GLU A 67 -35.88 64.10 96.80
CA GLU A 67 -36.27 65.43 97.27
C GLU A 67 -37.44 65.89 96.41
N VAL A 68 -38.63 65.68 96.96
CA VAL A 68 -39.85 66.33 96.50
C VAL A 68 -39.59 67.84 96.64
N LEU A 69 -39.54 68.54 95.51
CA LEU A 69 -39.62 70.01 95.47
C LEU A 69 -40.72 70.46 96.42
N PRO A 70 -40.46 71.41 97.35
CA PRO A 70 -41.47 71.82 98.29
C PRO A 70 -42.67 72.37 97.53
N THR A 71 -43.83 71.79 97.80
CA THR A 71 -45.13 72.35 97.45
C THR A 71 -45.14 73.79 97.96
N ARG A 72 -45.11 74.76 97.05
CA ARG A 72 -45.17 76.18 97.38
C ARG A 72 -46.54 76.42 98.02
N ASN A 73 -46.55 76.55 99.34
CA ASN A 73 -47.71 77.03 100.09
C ASN A 73 -48.12 78.37 99.48
N GLU A 74 -49.40 78.51 99.15
CA GLU A 74 -50.05 79.80 98.93
C GLU A 74 -50.03 80.57 100.26
N THR A 75 -48.90 81.21 100.55
CA THR A 75 -48.83 82.25 101.55
C THR A 75 -49.52 83.49 100.98
N GLU A 76 -50.54 83.96 101.70
CA GLU A 76 -51.21 85.25 101.57
C GLU A 76 -50.36 86.30 100.83
N HIS A 77 -50.75 86.60 99.59
CA HIS A 77 -50.28 87.79 98.92
C HIS A 77 -50.89 88.99 99.67
N THR A 78 -50.06 89.63 100.50
CA THR A 78 -50.23 91.06 100.78
C THR A 78 -50.41 91.75 99.43
N GLN A 79 -51.56 92.37 99.19
CA GLN A 79 -51.80 93.15 97.97
C GLN A 79 -50.72 94.23 97.92
N LEU A 80 -49.76 94.05 97.01
CA LEU A 80 -48.80 95.08 96.65
C LEU A 80 -49.60 96.31 96.16
N PRO A 81 -49.17 97.54 96.48
CA PRO A 81 -49.79 98.77 96.00
C PRO A 81 -50.16 98.70 94.50
N LEU A 82 -51.31 99.26 94.12
CA LEU A 82 -51.87 99.21 92.75
C LEU A 82 -50.85 99.65 91.68
N GLU A 83 -50.04 100.66 91.99
CA GLU A 83 -48.99 101.19 91.12
C GLU A 83 -47.91 100.15 90.83
N ILE A 84 -47.58 99.31 91.82
CA ILE A 84 -46.61 98.22 91.67
C ILE A 84 -47.23 97.10 90.83
N GLN A 85 -48.51 96.78 91.05
CA GLN A 85 -49.21 95.76 90.28
C GLN A 85 -49.34 96.14 88.79
N ASP A 86 -49.62 97.41 88.49
CA ASP A 86 -49.70 97.89 87.11
C ASP A 86 -48.33 98.01 86.44
N ALA A 87 -47.28 98.40 87.19
CA ALA A 87 -45.90 98.32 86.70
C ALA A 87 -45.48 96.87 86.39
N TYR A 88 -45.88 95.90 87.21
CA TYR A 88 -45.66 94.47 86.94
C TYR A 88 -46.40 94.01 85.67
N LYS A 89 -47.67 94.36 85.48
CA LYS A 89 -48.40 94.00 84.25
C LYS A 89 -47.78 94.60 83.00
N ILE A 90 -47.33 95.85 83.05
CA ILE A 90 -46.66 96.52 81.91
C ILE A 90 -45.32 95.85 81.60
N THR A 91 -44.54 95.51 82.63
CA THR A 91 -43.26 94.81 82.44
C THR A 91 -43.43 93.38 81.98
N GLU A 92 -44.46 92.67 82.45
CA GLU A 92 -44.87 91.34 81.99
C GLU A 92 -45.35 91.37 80.54
N ALA A 93 -46.14 92.37 80.14
CA ALA A 93 -46.56 92.56 78.75
C ALA A 93 -45.36 92.81 77.82
N LYS A 94 -44.41 93.67 78.21
CA LYS A 94 -43.18 93.92 77.45
C LYS A 94 -42.27 92.69 77.39
N LEU A 95 -42.16 91.95 78.50
CA LEU A 95 -41.38 90.73 78.57
C LEU A 95 -42.00 89.63 77.69
N SER A 96 -43.33 89.45 77.76
CA SER A 96 -44.04 88.48 76.91
C SER A 96 -43.96 88.84 75.43
N GLU A 97 -44.06 90.12 75.06
CA GLU A 97 -43.83 90.60 73.69
C GLU A 97 -42.38 90.31 73.23
N SER A 98 -41.39 90.57 74.08
CA SER A 98 -39.99 90.24 73.78
C SER A 98 -39.74 88.74 73.65
N ILE A 99 -40.36 87.91 74.51
CA ILE A 99 -40.26 86.45 74.44
C ILE A 99 -40.95 85.93 73.18
N TYR A 100 -42.12 86.47 72.83
CA TYR A 100 -42.84 86.10 71.61
C TYR A 100 -42.04 86.45 70.35
N ALA A 101 -41.48 87.65 70.28
CA ALA A 101 -40.61 88.06 69.17
C ALA A 101 -39.35 87.18 69.07
N LEU A 102 -38.77 86.78 70.20
CA LEU A 102 -37.65 85.84 70.23
C LEU A 102 -38.05 84.45 69.71
N ILE A 103 -39.21 83.93 70.12
CA ILE A 103 -39.74 82.65 69.64
C ILE A 103 -39.98 82.67 68.14
N LEU A 104 -40.59 83.74 67.60
CA LEU A 104 -40.78 83.90 66.15
C LEU A 104 -39.45 83.89 65.41
N ARG A 105 -38.48 84.69 65.87
CA ARG A 105 -37.15 84.74 65.26
C ARG A 105 -36.41 83.40 65.32
N LEU A 106 -36.52 82.68 66.44
CA LEU A 106 -35.95 81.35 66.58
C LEU A 106 -36.59 80.38 65.59
N ASN A 107 -37.92 80.41 65.45
CA ASN A 107 -38.64 79.55 64.51
C ASN A 107 -38.23 79.83 63.05
N ASP A 108 -38.10 81.10 62.65
CA ASP A 108 -37.66 81.47 61.31
C ASP A 108 -36.23 81.00 61.01
N ILE A 109 -35.31 81.16 61.97
CA ILE A 109 -33.93 80.67 61.85
C ILE A 109 -33.91 79.14 61.75
N THR A 110 -34.69 78.45 62.60
CA THR A 110 -34.81 77.00 62.58
C THR A 110 -35.37 76.50 61.25
N ALA A 111 -36.42 77.14 60.71
CA ALA A 111 -36.98 76.82 59.40
C ALA A 111 -35.95 77.01 58.27
N SER A 112 -35.24 78.14 58.26
CA SER A 112 -34.19 78.42 57.26
C SER A 112 -33.04 77.41 57.34
N HIS A 113 -32.61 77.03 58.54
CA HIS A 113 -31.57 76.01 58.72
C HIS A 113 -32.03 74.63 58.21
N TYR A 114 -33.28 74.22 58.50
CA TYR A 114 -33.81 72.96 57.97
C TYR A 114 -33.92 72.99 56.44
N GLU A 115 -34.35 74.11 55.85
CA GLU A 115 -34.40 74.28 54.39
C GLU A 115 -32.99 74.19 53.77
N GLN A 116 -31.99 74.86 54.34
CA GLN A 116 -30.61 74.79 53.86
C GLN A 116 -30.01 73.38 54.01
N LEU A 117 -30.26 72.72 55.14
CA LEU A 117 -29.78 71.36 55.40
C LEU A 117 -30.42 70.36 54.43
N THR A 118 -31.73 70.47 54.19
CA THR A 118 -32.44 69.61 53.23
C THR A 118 -31.98 69.87 51.81
N LYS A 119 -31.82 71.13 51.40
CA LYS A 119 -31.27 71.50 50.09
C LYS A 119 -29.86 70.94 49.89
N THR A 120 -28.97 71.09 50.87
CA THR A 120 -27.60 70.58 50.78
C THR A 120 -27.57 69.06 50.67
N ARG A 121 -28.32 68.35 51.52
CA ARG A 121 -28.42 66.87 51.47
C ARG A 121 -29.00 66.39 50.14
N LEU A 122 -30.03 67.06 49.63
CA LEU A 122 -30.64 66.73 48.35
C LEU A 122 -29.66 66.98 47.19
N GLN A 123 -28.91 68.09 47.22
CA GLN A 123 -27.90 68.38 46.21
C GLN A 123 -26.73 67.39 46.24
N SER A 124 -26.25 67.00 47.44
CA SER A 124 -25.25 65.93 47.58
C SER A 124 -25.79 64.60 47.04
N ALA A 125 -27.02 64.21 47.39
CA ALA A 125 -27.63 62.99 46.89
C ALA A 125 -27.83 62.99 45.35
N ILE A 126 -28.19 64.14 44.76
CA ILE A 126 -28.27 64.29 43.30
C ILE A 126 -26.89 64.11 42.68
N SER A 127 -25.86 64.77 43.22
CA SER A 127 -24.50 64.71 42.69
C SER A 127 -23.92 63.29 42.77
N GLU A 128 -24.14 62.60 43.89
CA GLU A 128 -23.75 61.19 44.07
C GLU A 128 -24.48 60.27 43.08
N LYS A 129 -25.79 60.47 42.90
CA LYS A 129 -26.59 59.72 41.91
C LYS A 129 -26.09 59.96 40.49
N GLU A 130 -25.76 61.19 40.12
CA GLU A 130 -25.22 61.53 38.80
C GLU A 130 -23.85 60.89 38.57
N SER A 131 -22.95 60.92 39.57
CA SER A 131 -21.66 60.21 39.49
C SER A 131 -21.86 58.70 39.30
N ALA A 132 -22.76 58.08 40.07
CA ALA A 132 -23.05 56.65 39.95
C ALA A 132 -23.67 56.28 38.58
N LEU A 133 -24.49 57.17 38.00
CA LEU A 133 -25.04 56.97 36.66
C LEU A 133 -23.97 57.05 35.57
N GLU A 134 -23.03 57.98 35.68
CA GLU A 134 -21.94 58.09 34.71
C GLU A 134 -20.95 56.93 34.82
N GLU A 135 -20.59 56.51 36.05
CA GLU A 135 -19.79 55.30 36.28
C GLU A 135 -20.46 54.05 35.71
N LYS A 136 -21.77 53.90 35.94
CA LYS A 136 -22.57 52.82 35.36
C LYS A 136 -22.52 52.85 33.83
N ARG A 137 -22.72 54.02 33.21
CA ARG A 137 -22.67 54.19 31.75
C ARG A 137 -21.30 53.80 31.19
N LEU A 138 -20.21 54.23 31.81
CA LEU A 138 -18.86 53.86 31.40
C LEU A 138 -18.62 52.35 31.52
N ALA A 139 -19.14 51.71 32.57
CA ALA A 139 -19.07 50.26 32.73
C ALA A 139 -19.89 49.53 31.65
N GLU A 140 -21.10 50.01 31.32
CA GLU A 140 -21.93 49.47 30.24
C GLU A 140 -21.23 49.56 28.88
N ASP A 141 -20.63 50.72 28.55
CA ASP A 141 -19.86 50.91 27.32
C ASP A 141 -18.65 49.96 27.24
N GLN A 142 -17.97 49.71 28.36
CA GLN A 142 -16.88 48.74 28.42
C GLN A 142 -17.38 47.31 28.20
N VAL A 143 -18.49 46.93 28.82
CA VAL A 143 -19.11 45.62 28.64
C VAL A 143 -19.45 45.39 27.17
N ILE A 144 -20.10 46.35 26.50
CA ILE A 144 -20.43 46.26 25.07
C ILE A 144 -19.18 46.03 24.21
N LYS A 145 -18.13 46.82 24.41
CA LYS A 145 -16.86 46.65 23.67
C LYS A 145 -16.23 45.28 23.90
N THR A 146 -16.29 44.77 25.12
CA THR A 146 -15.76 43.44 25.42
C THR A 146 -16.61 42.33 24.79
N GLU A 147 -17.93 42.49 24.76
CA GLU A 147 -18.86 41.54 24.14
C GLU A 147 -18.65 41.48 22.62
N GLU A 148 -18.53 42.63 21.96
CA GLU A 148 -18.26 42.70 20.51
C GLU A 148 -16.94 42.01 20.15
N ARG A 149 -15.89 42.24 20.95
CA ARG A 149 -14.59 41.58 20.77
C ARG A 149 -14.70 40.05 20.94
N VAL A 150 -15.41 39.59 21.97
CA VAL A 150 -15.63 38.15 22.20
C VAL A 150 -16.42 37.54 21.05
N ARG A 151 -17.46 38.23 20.56
CA ARG A 151 -18.25 37.78 19.40
C ARG A 151 -17.39 37.65 18.14
N ALA A 152 -16.52 38.63 17.87
CA ALA A 152 -15.57 38.56 16.75
C ALA A 152 -14.57 37.40 16.92
N GLN A 153 -14.10 37.16 18.14
CA GLN A 153 -13.19 36.04 18.43
C GLN A 153 -13.87 34.68 18.24
N VAL A 154 -15.12 34.52 18.69
CA VAL A 154 -15.90 33.29 18.48
C VAL A 154 -16.10 33.03 16.99
N ALA A 155 -16.52 34.03 16.21
CA ALA A 155 -16.69 33.88 14.77
C ALA A 155 -15.37 33.49 14.05
N ASN A 156 -14.23 34.03 14.50
CA ASN A 156 -12.93 33.63 13.96
C ASN A 156 -12.54 32.21 14.35
N ASN A 157 -12.82 31.79 15.60
CA ASN A 157 -12.56 30.43 16.06
C ASN A 157 -13.42 29.41 15.30
N GLU A 158 -14.71 29.68 15.09
CA GLU A 158 -15.59 28.83 14.28
C GLU A 158 -15.05 28.65 12.86
N LYS A 159 -14.55 29.73 12.25
CA LYS A 159 -13.91 29.65 10.92
C LYS A 159 -12.64 28.80 10.94
N LEU A 160 -11.81 28.93 11.97
CA LEU A 160 -10.60 28.13 12.12
C LEU A 160 -10.92 26.65 12.36
N GLU A 161 -11.95 26.34 13.15
CA GLU A 161 -12.42 24.97 13.37
C GLU A 161 -12.87 24.31 12.06
N LEU A 162 -13.67 25.00 11.24
CA LEU A 162 -14.06 24.51 9.91
C LEU A 162 -12.84 24.27 8.99
N GLN A 163 -11.84 25.15 9.05
CA GLN A 163 -10.60 24.95 8.28
C GLN A 163 -9.79 23.75 8.78
N CYS A 164 -9.75 23.52 10.09
CA CYS A 164 -9.12 22.33 10.66
C CYS A 164 -9.84 21.05 10.22
N GLU A 165 -11.17 21.03 10.28
CA GLU A 165 -11.98 19.88 9.82
C GLU A 165 -11.75 19.58 8.32
N GLU A 166 -11.71 20.60 7.47
CA GLU A 166 -11.42 20.43 6.03
C GLU A 166 -10.00 19.88 5.80
N LEU A 167 -9.01 20.37 6.56
CA LEU A 167 -7.64 19.88 6.47
C LEU A 167 -7.50 18.43 6.96
N GLU A 168 -8.18 18.06 8.04
CA GLU A 168 -8.22 16.68 8.55
C GLU A 168 -8.85 15.71 7.55
N HIS A 169 -9.95 16.13 6.90
CA HIS A 169 -10.58 15.35 5.84
C HIS A 169 -9.61 15.15 4.66
N ARG A 170 -9.01 16.23 4.17
CA ARG A 170 -8.05 16.17 3.05
C ARG A 170 -6.80 15.36 3.39
N TYR A 171 -6.32 15.42 4.63
CA TYR A 171 -5.23 14.59 5.10
C TYR A 171 -5.61 13.10 5.08
N SER A 172 -6.82 12.77 5.54
CA SER A 172 -7.34 11.40 5.53
C SER A 172 -7.48 10.83 4.11
N GLU A 173 -7.97 11.64 3.17
CA GLU A 173 -8.03 11.28 1.74
C GLU A 173 -6.62 11.02 1.16
N LEU A 174 -5.65 11.87 1.48
CA LEU A 174 -4.27 11.74 1.02
C LEU A 174 -3.61 10.48 1.61
N GLU A 175 -3.86 10.19 2.88
CA GLU A 175 -3.36 8.99 3.56
C GLU A 175 -3.93 7.72 2.93
N GLN A 176 -5.24 7.71 2.62
CA GLN A 176 -5.88 6.60 1.92
C GLN A 176 -5.34 6.44 0.49
N ALA A 177 -5.15 7.54 -0.25
CA ALA A 177 -4.56 7.50 -1.59
C ALA A 177 -3.12 6.97 -1.55
N HIS A 178 -2.32 7.38 -0.57
CA HIS A 178 -0.98 6.87 -0.36
C HIS A 178 -0.96 5.37 -0.03
N ALA A 179 -1.88 4.90 0.83
CA ALA A 179 -2.02 3.47 1.13
C ALA A 179 -2.36 2.64 -0.13
N ASN A 180 -3.27 3.15 -0.97
CA ASN A 180 -3.63 2.50 -2.24
C ASN A 180 -2.42 2.42 -3.19
N ILE A 181 -1.73 3.54 -3.42
CA ILE A 181 -0.54 3.58 -4.28
C ILE A 181 0.56 2.64 -3.76
N SER A 182 0.78 2.60 -2.45
CA SER A 182 1.76 1.69 -1.83
C SER A 182 1.39 0.22 -2.11
N SER A 183 0.11 -0.14 -2.00
CA SER A 183 -0.37 -1.49 -2.31
C SER A 183 -0.18 -1.87 -3.78
N GLU A 184 -0.48 -0.96 -4.70
CA GLU A 184 -0.29 -1.14 -6.15
C GLU A 184 1.19 -1.30 -6.50
N LEU A 185 2.06 -0.48 -5.89
CA LEU A 185 3.51 -0.56 -6.08
C LEU A 185 4.06 -1.90 -5.61
N ILE A 186 3.61 -2.41 -4.47
CA ILE A 186 3.99 -3.74 -3.99
C ILE A 186 3.50 -4.82 -4.97
N GLN A 187 2.29 -4.71 -5.51
CA GLN A 187 1.77 -5.66 -6.48
C GLN A 187 2.58 -5.65 -7.79
N LEU A 188 2.84 -4.46 -8.35
CA LEU A 188 3.69 -4.28 -9.53
C LEU A 188 5.10 -4.83 -9.33
N LYS A 189 5.69 -4.66 -8.15
CA LYS A 189 7.00 -5.27 -7.83
C LYS A 189 6.94 -6.80 -7.88
N ARG A 190 5.89 -7.42 -7.34
CA ARG A 190 5.73 -8.88 -7.41
C ARG A 190 5.56 -9.36 -8.85
N ASP A 191 4.75 -8.66 -9.64
CA ASP A 191 4.49 -9.04 -11.02
C ASP A 191 5.73 -8.84 -11.89
N ASN A 192 6.53 -7.80 -11.64
CA ASN A 192 7.82 -7.61 -12.28
C ASN A 192 8.81 -8.74 -11.97
N VAL A 193 8.89 -9.19 -10.70
CA VAL A 193 9.72 -10.34 -10.32
C VAL A 193 9.28 -11.61 -11.04
N LYS A 194 7.97 -11.87 -11.14
CA LYS A 194 7.45 -13.01 -11.90
C LYS A 194 7.82 -12.92 -13.39
N LEU A 195 7.62 -11.76 -14.00
CA LEU A 195 7.95 -11.56 -15.42
C LEU A 195 9.45 -11.76 -15.69
N CYS A 196 10.32 -11.28 -14.79
CA CYS A 196 11.76 -11.53 -14.88
C CYS A 196 12.10 -13.03 -14.83
N GLU A 197 11.41 -13.79 -13.98
CA GLU A 197 11.59 -15.25 -13.91
C GLU A 197 11.07 -15.97 -15.16
N ASP A 198 9.91 -15.55 -15.69
CA ASP A 198 9.35 -16.09 -16.93
C ASP A 198 10.27 -15.82 -18.14
N VAL A 199 10.86 -14.62 -18.20
CA VAL A 199 11.87 -14.27 -19.22
C VAL A 199 13.11 -15.14 -19.07
N ARG A 200 13.63 -15.32 -17.85
CA ARG A 200 14.78 -16.18 -17.59
C ARG A 200 14.53 -17.63 -18.02
N LEU A 201 13.35 -18.17 -17.73
CA LEU A 201 12.96 -19.51 -18.18
C LEU A 201 12.87 -19.58 -19.71
N SER A 202 12.29 -18.55 -20.34
CA SER A 202 12.22 -18.47 -21.80
C SER A 202 13.61 -18.42 -22.45
N GLU A 203 14.55 -17.65 -21.90
CA GLU A 203 15.94 -17.60 -22.35
C GLU A 203 16.63 -18.96 -22.27
N ILE A 204 16.41 -19.72 -21.19
CA ILE A 204 16.94 -21.09 -21.06
C ILE A 204 16.36 -21.99 -22.15
N THR A 205 15.04 -21.96 -22.37
CA THR A 205 14.41 -22.78 -23.42
C THR A 205 14.90 -22.42 -24.82
N ILE A 206 15.18 -21.14 -25.08
CA ILE A 206 15.76 -20.69 -26.36
C ILE A 206 17.16 -21.28 -26.53
N GLN A 207 18.01 -21.21 -25.51
CA GLN A 207 19.37 -21.78 -25.56
C GLN A 207 19.34 -23.30 -25.82
N GLU A 208 18.44 -24.03 -25.15
CA GLU A 208 18.27 -25.47 -25.38
C GLU A 208 17.83 -25.78 -26.81
N LEU A 209 16.90 -24.99 -27.37
CA LEU A 209 16.45 -25.15 -28.75
C LEU A 209 17.55 -24.79 -29.77
N GLU A 210 18.33 -23.75 -29.51
CA GLU A 210 19.48 -23.38 -30.35
C GLU A 210 20.53 -24.51 -30.38
N GLU A 211 20.84 -25.11 -29.22
CA GLU A 211 21.74 -26.26 -29.15
C GLU A 211 21.18 -27.46 -29.92
N GLN A 212 19.88 -27.74 -29.80
CA GLN A 212 19.23 -28.79 -30.58
C GLN A 212 19.31 -28.52 -32.09
N VAL A 213 19.06 -27.29 -32.53
CA VAL A 213 19.16 -26.91 -33.95
C VAL A 213 20.60 -27.08 -34.47
N LEU A 214 21.61 -26.70 -33.69
CA LEU A 214 23.02 -26.92 -34.04
C LEU A 214 23.33 -28.42 -34.16
N SER A 215 22.86 -29.23 -33.21
CA SER A 215 23.04 -30.68 -33.24
C SER A 215 22.37 -31.33 -34.46
N LEU A 216 21.16 -30.89 -34.82
CA LEU A 216 20.44 -31.39 -36.00
C LEU A 216 21.10 -30.91 -37.29
N SER A 217 21.57 -29.67 -37.34
CA SER A 217 22.31 -29.14 -38.48
C SER A 217 23.58 -29.94 -38.74
N THR A 218 24.37 -30.23 -37.70
CA THR A 218 25.57 -31.06 -37.84
C THR A 218 25.23 -32.49 -38.28
N ALA A 219 24.21 -33.13 -37.70
CA ALA A 219 23.75 -34.44 -38.14
C ALA A 219 23.31 -34.43 -39.62
N ASN A 220 22.59 -33.40 -40.06
CA ASN A 220 22.15 -33.28 -41.44
C ASN A 220 23.31 -33.08 -42.42
N THR A 221 24.35 -32.30 -42.04
CA THR A 221 25.57 -32.19 -42.85
C THR A 221 26.29 -33.53 -42.99
N ILE A 222 26.38 -34.33 -41.92
CA ILE A 222 26.97 -35.67 -41.96
C ILE A 222 26.17 -36.56 -42.91
N LEU A 223 24.85 -36.62 -42.75
CA LEU A 223 23.97 -37.41 -43.63
C LEU A 223 24.08 -36.97 -45.09
N GLY A 224 24.15 -35.67 -45.36
CA GLY A 224 24.39 -35.14 -46.71
C GLY A 224 25.70 -35.62 -47.32
N THR A 225 26.80 -35.57 -46.56
CA THR A 225 28.10 -36.09 -47.05
C THR A 225 28.09 -37.59 -47.29
N GLN A 226 27.42 -38.37 -46.45
CA GLN A 226 27.27 -39.81 -46.63
C GLN A 226 26.45 -40.15 -47.86
N LEU A 227 25.39 -39.37 -48.13
CA LEU A 227 24.56 -39.54 -49.33
C LEU A 227 25.37 -39.28 -50.60
N GLU A 228 26.15 -38.19 -50.64
CA GLU A 228 27.05 -37.90 -51.77
C GLU A 228 28.09 -39.00 -51.99
N GLU A 229 28.67 -39.54 -50.91
CA GLU A 229 29.61 -40.66 -51.01
C GLU A 229 28.94 -41.92 -51.59
N ARG A 230 27.72 -42.26 -51.14
CA ARG A 230 26.96 -43.39 -51.69
C ARG A 230 26.60 -43.17 -53.16
N ASN A 231 26.20 -41.96 -53.54
CA ASN A 231 25.92 -41.62 -54.93
C ASN A 231 27.17 -41.82 -55.81
N LEU A 232 28.34 -41.34 -55.36
CA LEU A 232 29.61 -41.53 -56.09
C LEU A 232 30.01 -43.01 -56.19
N GLN A 233 29.72 -43.82 -55.16
CA GLN A 233 29.93 -45.27 -55.22
C GLN A 233 28.97 -45.93 -56.22
N SER A 234 27.71 -45.49 -56.27
CA SER A 234 26.72 -45.97 -57.22
C SER A 234 27.13 -45.67 -58.67
N THR A 235 27.54 -44.44 -58.97
CA THR A 235 28.00 -44.08 -60.32
C THR A 235 29.21 -44.90 -60.77
N LYS A 236 30.19 -45.12 -59.88
CA LYS A 236 31.33 -46.01 -60.16
C LYS A 236 30.92 -47.46 -60.43
N LEU A 237 29.92 -47.96 -59.71
CA LEU A 237 29.39 -49.32 -59.94
C LEU A 237 28.68 -49.41 -61.29
N GLU A 238 27.93 -48.37 -61.66
CA GLU A 238 27.21 -48.30 -62.93
C GLU A 238 28.16 -48.22 -64.13
N GLU A 239 29.23 -47.43 -64.03
CA GLU A 239 30.33 -47.42 -65.01
C GLU A 239 30.96 -48.81 -65.17
N ARG A 240 31.30 -49.48 -64.05
CA ARG A 240 31.84 -50.84 -64.09
C ARG A 240 30.88 -51.85 -64.71
N TYR A 241 29.58 -51.70 -64.43
CA TYR A 241 28.55 -52.57 -65.00
C TYR A 241 28.48 -52.39 -66.52
N SER A 242 28.50 -51.14 -67.00
CA SER A 242 28.55 -50.83 -68.43
C SER A 242 29.80 -51.39 -69.11
N ASP A 243 30.98 -51.27 -68.48
CA ASP A 243 32.22 -51.86 -68.99
C ASP A 243 32.14 -53.39 -69.09
N LEU A 244 31.59 -54.06 -68.06
CA LEU A 244 31.36 -55.51 -68.05
C LEU A 244 30.39 -55.94 -69.14
N GLU A 245 29.32 -55.18 -69.36
CA GLU A 245 28.34 -55.42 -70.42
C GLU A 245 28.98 -55.31 -71.81
N ASN A 246 29.79 -54.27 -72.03
CA ASN A 246 30.57 -54.10 -73.26
C ASN A 246 31.55 -55.25 -73.51
N GLN A 247 32.25 -55.72 -72.46
CA GLN A 247 33.12 -56.89 -72.53
C GLN A 247 32.35 -58.17 -72.84
N LEU A 248 31.18 -58.35 -72.22
CA LEU A 248 30.30 -59.49 -72.48
C LEU A 248 29.85 -59.50 -73.95
N ASP A 249 29.45 -58.36 -74.51
CA ASP A 249 29.04 -58.30 -75.91
C ASP A 249 30.21 -58.53 -76.88
N ALA A 250 31.40 -57.99 -76.57
CA ALA A 250 32.61 -58.28 -77.33
C ALA A 250 32.94 -59.80 -77.32
N THR A 251 32.83 -60.46 -76.17
CA THR A 251 33.06 -61.91 -76.06
C THR A 251 32.00 -62.73 -76.79
N LYS A 252 30.71 -62.36 -76.72
CA LYS A 252 29.65 -62.98 -77.54
C LYS A 252 29.95 -62.86 -79.04
N GLN A 253 30.44 -61.70 -79.48
CA GLN A 253 30.77 -61.47 -80.89
C GLN A 253 31.98 -62.33 -81.31
N GLN A 254 33.03 -62.39 -80.48
CA GLN A 254 34.17 -63.29 -80.71
C GLN A 254 33.74 -64.77 -80.76
N LEU A 255 32.85 -65.20 -79.87
CA LEU A 255 32.30 -66.55 -79.86
C LEU A 255 31.52 -66.85 -81.15
N THR A 256 30.73 -65.89 -81.63
CA THR A 256 29.98 -66.01 -82.90
C THR A 256 30.93 -66.18 -84.09
N VAL A 257 32.00 -65.37 -84.15
CA VAL A 257 33.04 -65.50 -85.19
C VAL A 257 33.72 -66.86 -85.10
N ALA A 258 34.13 -67.30 -83.90
CA ALA A 258 34.75 -68.60 -83.71
C ALA A 258 33.82 -69.75 -84.14
N ASN A 259 32.54 -69.71 -83.79
CA ASN A 259 31.53 -70.69 -84.21
C ASN A 259 31.35 -70.72 -85.74
N SER A 260 31.30 -69.56 -86.41
CA SER A 260 31.22 -69.51 -87.87
C SER A 260 32.46 -70.12 -88.54
N ARG A 261 33.65 -69.85 -87.98
CA ARG A 261 34.92 -70.40 -88.46
C ARG A 261 34.98 -71.91 -88.24
N TYR A 262 34.54 -72.38 -87.08
CA TYR A 262 34.38 -73.81 -86.79
C TYR A 262 33.44 -74.48 -87.78
N GLY A 263 32.26 -73.90 -88.04
CA GLY A 263 31.32 -74.40 -89.06
C GLY A 263 31.94 -74.44 -90.47
N SER A 264 32.72 -73.42 -90.85
CA SER A 264 33.44 -73.44 -92.13
C SER A 264 34.52 -74.52 -92.19
N ILE A 265 35.27 -74.73 -91.11
CA ILE A 265 36.27 -75.81 -91.02
C ILE A 265 35.57 -77.17 -91.08
N GLN A 266 34.46 -77.34 -90.37
CA GLN A 266 33.67 -78.57 -90.40
C GLN A 266 33.18 -78.88 -91.81
N ASN A 267 32.66 -77.88 -92.55
CA ASN A 267 32.26 -78.05 -93.94
C ASN A 267 33.44 -78.36 -94.88
N ALA A 268 34.62 -77.79 -94.62
CA ALA A 268 35.83 -78.12 -95.38
C ALA A 268 36.30 -79.55 -95.07
N LEU A 269 36.20 -79.99 -93.82
CA LEU A 269 36.50 -81.34 -93.38
C LEU A 269 35.58 -82.36 -94.04
N THR A 270 34.26 -82.14 -94.03
CA THR A 270 33.31 -83.05 -94.69
C THR A 270 33.56 -83.16 -96.20
N LYS A 271 33.85 -82.04 -96.88
CA LYS A 271 34.26 -82.06 -98.29
C LYS A 271 35.56 -82.83 -98.50
N ALA A 272 36.55 -82.63 -97.65
CA ALA A 272 37.80 -83.38 -97.72
C ALA A 272 37.55 -84.89 -97.52
N GLU A 273 36.72 -85.28 -96.55
CA GLU A 273 36.31 -86.66 -96.32
C GLU A 273 35.55 -87.26 -97.52
N GLU A 274 34.65 -86.50 -98.15
CA GLU A 274 33.97 -86.89 -99.40
C GLU A 274 34.98 -87.09 -100.54
N THR A 275 35.91 -86.16 -100.74
CA THR A 275 36.96 -86.30 -101.77
C THR A 275 37.89 -87.49 -101.50
N ILE A 276 38.29 -87.73 -100.25
CA ILE A 276 39.06 -88.90 -99.86
C ILE A 276 38.27 -90.18 -100.13
N SER A 277 36.97 -90.19 -99.85
CA SER A 277 36.09 -91.33 -100.13
C SER A 277 35.97 -91.59 -101.64
N SER A 278 35.82 -90.53 -102.45
CA SER A 278 35.86 -90.60 -103.92
C SER A 278 37.19 -91.15 -104.42
N LEU A 279 38.31 -90.58 -103.98
CA LEU A 279 39.65 -91.03 -104.36
C LEU A 279 39.93 -92.48 -103.93
N ARG A 280 39.42 -92.91 -102.75
CA ARG A 280 39.49 -94.31 -102.32
C ARG A 280 38.69 -95.23 -103.24
N SER A 281 37.50 -94.80 -103.68
CA SER A 281 36.69 -95.52 -104.66
C SER A 281 37.40 -95.61 -106.01
N GLU A 282 37.94 -94.50 -106.52
CA GLU A 282 38.71 -94.45 -107.76
C GLU A 282 39.98 -95.32 -107.69
N LEU A 283 40.69 -95.30 -106.56
CA LEU A 283 41.85 -96.14 -106.33
C LEU A 283 41.45 -97.63 -106.33
N SER A 284 40.34 -97.98 -105.66
CA SER A 284 39.80 -99.35 -105.69
C SER A 284 39.46 -99.78 -107.12
N GLU A 285 38.83 -98.90 -107.89
CA GLU A 285 38.50 -99.15 -109.30
C GLU A 285 39.75 -99.19 -110.20
N SER A 286 40.79 -98.41 -109.89
CA SER A 286 42.08 -98.49 -110.57
C SER A 286 42.81 -99.80 -110.25
N ILE A 287 42.75 -100.27 -109.00
CA ILE A 287 43.31 -101.56 -108.59
C ILE A 287 42.57 -102.70 -109.28
N THR A 288 41.24 -102.67 -109.35
CA THR A 288 40.49 -103.70 -110.09
C THR A 288 40.81 -103.67 -111.58
N ARG A 289 40.92 -102.49 -112.20
CA ARG A 289 41.38 -102.35 -113.58
C ARG A 289 42.81 -102.87 -113.78
N ALA A 290 43.73 -102.57 -112.88
CA ALA A 290 45.10 -103.07 -112.91
C ALA A 290 45.14 -104.61 -112.79
N ASN A 291 44.37 -105.18 -111.86
CA ASN A 291 44.25 -106.64 -111.72
C ASN A 291 43.64 -107.30 -112.96
N VAL A 292 42.67 -106.64 -113.62
CA VAL A 292 42.11 -107.10 -114.91
C VAL A 292 43.17 -107.03 -116.01
N ALA A 293 43.92 -105.92 -116.09
CA ALA A 293 45.00 -105.73 -117.04
C ALA A 293 46.12 -106.78 -116.84
N GLU A 294 46.49 -107.05 -115.59
CA GLU A 294 47.46 -108.09 -115.21
C GLU A 294 46.96 -109.48 -115.60
N ARG A 295 45.68 -109.79 -115.36
CA ARG A 295 45.06 -111.04 -115.85
C ARG A 295 45.09 -111.14 -117.37
N THR A 296 44.80 -110.06 -118.10
CA THR A 296 44.88 -110.07 -119.57
C THR A 296 46.32 -110.22 -120.06
N ALA A 297 47.31 -109.63 -119.38
CA ALA A 297 48.72 -109.80 -119.70
C ALA A 297 49.18 -111.25 -119.49
N LEU A 298 48.75 -111.90 -118.41
CA LEU A 298 49.00 -113.33 -118.16
C LEU A 298 48.37 -114.23 -119.22
N ILE A 299 47.16 -113.90 -119.71
CA ILE A 299 46.52 -114.62 -120.82
C ILE A 299 47.34 -114.45 -122.11
N LEU A 300 47.78 -113.23 -122.42
CA LEU A 300 48.61 -112.95 -123.59
C LEU A 300 49.99 -113.63 -123.51
N GLU A 301 50.60 -113.72 -122.32
CA GLU A 301 51.83 -114.51 -122.11
C GLU A 301 51.60 -116.00 -122.36
N ARG A 302 50.47 -116.55 -121.92
CA ARG A 302 50.08 -117.94 -122.19
C ARG A 302 49.87 -118.19 -123.69
N ASP A 303 49.22 -117.27 -124.39
CA ASP A 303 49.01 -117.36 -125.83
C ASP A 303 50.33 -117.26 -126.62
N LYS A 304 51.25 -116.40 -126.17
CA LYS A 304 52.61 -116.33 -126.71
C LYS A 304 53.36 -117.64 -126.50
N ALA A 305 53.27 -118.25 -125.32
CA ALA A 305 53.89 -119.53 -125.01
C ALA A 305 53.34 -120.67 -125.91
N ASN A 306 52.03 -120.68 -126.15
CA ASN A 306 51.39 -121.63 -127.06
C ASN A 306 51.84 -121.46 -128.52
N LEU A 307 52.01 -120.22 -128.99
CA LEU A 307 52.53 -119.92 -130.33
C LEU A 307 54.00 -120.37 -130.49
N THR A 308 54.83 -120.20 -129.46
CA THR A 308 56.21 -120.71 -129.49
C THR A 308 56.30 -122.24 -129.48
N ALA A 309 55.37 -122.94 -128.82
CA ALA A 309 55.31 -124.40 -128.86
C ALA A 309 54.91 -124.93 -130.26
N LEU A 310 53.96 -124.27 -130.92
CA LEU A 310 53.52 -124.63 -132.27
C LEU A 310 54.64 -124.44 -133.32
N ASN A 311 55.46 -123.39 -133.15
CA ASN A 311 56.57 -123.08 -134.06
C ASN A 311 57.71 -124.12 -133.96
N ASN A 312 57.97 -124.64 -132.76
CA ASN A 312 59.01 -125.66 -132.55
C ASN A 312 58.63 -127.03 -133.13
N GLN A 313 57.34 -127.35 -133.21
CA GLN A 313 56.85 -128.60 -133.81
C GLN A 313 56.94 -128.62 -135.34
N LEU A 314 56.91 -127.45 -135.99
CA LEU A 314 57.00 -127.30 -137.45
C LEU A 314 58.44 -127.46 -137.98
N ILE A 315 59.44 -127.26 -137.13
CA ILE A 315 60.86 -127.32 -137.49
C ILE A 315 61.38 -128.77 -137.52
N THR A 316 60.80 -129.68 -136.73
CA THR A 316 61.24 -131.08 -136.64
C THR A 316 60.82 -131.96 -137.83
N ASP A 317 59.78 -131.60 -138.57
CA ASP A 317 59.26 -132.42 -139.69
C ASP A 317 59.99 -132.18 -141.03
N LYS A 318 60.96 -131.25 -141.11
CA LYS A 318 61.60 -130.84 -142.38
C LYS A 318 63.02 -131.35 -142.64
N THR A 319 63.67 -132.08 -141.73
CA THR A 319 65.13 -132.37 -141.83
C THR A 319 65.57 -133.84 -141.95
N SER A 320 64.68 -134.81 -142.19
CA SER A 320 65.06 -136.25 -142.24
C SER A 320 64.70 -137.00 -143.54
N ASN A 321 64.51 -136.30 -144.66
CA ASN A 321 64.17 -136.95 -145.93
C ASN A 321 64.93 -136.36 -147.14
N PHE A 322 66.26 -136.52 -147.24
CA PHE A 322 67.03 -136.50 -148.50
C PHE A 322 68.44 -137.13 -148.35
N GLN A 323 68.77 -138.03 -149.29
CA GLN A 323 70.07 -138.63 -149.69
C GLN A 323 70.45 -140.06 -149.23
N THR A 324 69.91 -141.05 -149.97
CA THR A 324 70.69 -142.08 -150.68
C THR A 324 70.84 -141.71 -152.16
N VAL A 325 71.94 -142.18 -152.75
CA VAL A 325 72.49 -142.04 -154.13
C VAL A 325 73.43 -140.87 -154.35
#